data_AF-A0A839PN26-F1
#
_entry.id   AF-A0A839PN26-F1
#
_cell.length_a   1.000
_cell.length_b   1.000
_cell.length_c   1.000
_cell.angle_alpha   90.00
_cell.angle_beta   90.00
_cell.angle_gamma   90.00
#
_symmetry.space_group_name_H-M   'P 1'
#
loop_
_entity.id
_entity.type
_entity.pdbx_description
1 polymer ?
#
loop_
_entity_poly.entity_id
_entity_poly.type
_entity_poly.pdbx_seq_one_letter_code
_entity_poly.pdbx_strand_id
1 'polypeptide(L)' 'MKLYPLLMLLLCAVISGCQTTTKTSACDGFAKLSPNIETSVYILKADRLFANQVAAHNRAGQSFGCW' A
#
# COMPACT_ATOMS: atom_id res chain seq x y z
N MET A 1 11.57 12.56 -51.35
CA MET A 1 11.63 11.49 -50.34
C MET A 1 11.18 12.08 -49.00
N LYS A 2 10.02 11.68 -48.47
CA LYS A 2 9.45 12.22 -47.22
C LYS A 2 10.11 11.51 -46.03
N LEU A 3 11.16 12.10 -45.44
CA LEU A 3 11.82 11.60 -44.21
C LEU A 3 11.07 11.95 -42.91
N TYR A 4 10.09 12.85 -42.98
CA TYR A 4 9.32 13.33 -41.83
C TYR A 4 8.61 12.26 -40.97
N PRO A 5 7.99 11.19 -41.53
CA PRO A 5 7.25 10.24 -40.70
C PRO A 5 8.18 9.35 -39.87
N LEU A 6 9.40 9.06 -40.37
CA LEU A 6 10.39 8.26 -39.65
C LEU A 6 10.94 9.02 -38.44
N LEU A 7 11.12 10.34 -38.59
CA LEU A 7 11.59 11.20 -37.50
C LEU A 7 10.57 11.25 -36.36
N MET A 8 9.27 11.37 -36.66
CA MET A 8 8.22 11.36 -35.63
C MET A 8 8.15 10.04 -34.85
N LEU A 9 8.30 8.90 -35.53
CA LEU A 9 8.33 7.57 -34.89
C LEU A 9 9.50 7.42 -33.92
N LEU A 10 10.68 7.92 -34.30
CA LEU A 10 11.85 7.93 -33.40
C LEU A 10 11.63 8.83 -32.18
N LEU A 11 10.99 9.99 -32.34
CA LEU A 11 10.68 10.84 -31.18
C LEU A 11 9.70 10.15 -30.22
N CYS A 12 8.66 9.47 -30.71
CA CYS A 12 7.71 8.76 -29.86
C CYS A 12 8.34 7.59 -29.09
N ALA A 13 9.33 6.91 -29.68
CA ALA A 13 10.06 5.84 -29.00
C ALA A 13 10.92 6.34 -27.83
N VAL A 14 11.42 7.58 -27.89
CA VAL A 14 12.26 8.17 -26.83
C VAL A 14 11.44 8.58 -25.61
N ILE A 15 10.20 9.01 -25.78
CA ILE A 15 9.30 9.39 -24.67
C ILE A 15 8.58 8.20 -24.03
N SER A 16 8.48 7.05 -24.71
CA SER A 16 7.91 5.82 -24.15
C SER A 16 8.90 4.99 -23.30
N GLY A 17 9.93 5.63 -22.75
CA GLY A 17 10.87 4.99 -21.83
C GLY A 17 10.12 4.34 -20.65
N CYS A 18 10.59 3.19 -20.19
CA CYS A 18 10.02 2.43 -19.09
C CYS A 18 9.93 3.32 -17.84
N GLN A 19 8.75 3.90 -17.59
CA GLN A 19 8.50 4.65 -16.37
C GLN A 19 8.46 3.63 -15.22
N THR A 20 9.46 3.67 -14.35
CA THR A 20 9.48 2.88 -13.12
C THR A 20 8.38 3.40 -12.21
N THR A 21 7.16 2.89 -12.36
CA THR A 21 6.10 3.15 -11.39
C THR A 21 6.44 2.34 -10.15
N THR A 22 6.87 3.00 -9.08
CA THR A 22 6.93 2.37 -7.76
C THR A 22 5.51 1.92 -7.43
N LYS A 23 5.27 0.61 -7.38
CA LYS A 23 3.97 0.08 -6.97
C LYS A 23 3.79 0.41 -5.50
N THR A 24 3.01 1.45 -5.18
CA THR A 24 2.64 1.75 -3.80
C THR A 24 1.87 0.57 -3.26
N SER A 25 2.37 -0.06 -2.19
CA SER A 25 1.68 -1.15 -1.53
C SER A 25 0.74 -0.57 -0.47
N ALA A 26 -0.45 -1.18 -0.35
CA ALA A 26 -1.32 -0.90 0.79
C ALA A 26 -0.60 -1.16 2.13
N CYS A 27 0.43 -2.01 2.15
CA CYS A 27 1.16 -2.37 3.36
C CYS A 27 2.19 -1.32 3.79
N ASP A 28 2.62 -0.43 2.89
CA ASP A 28 3.67 0.56 3.19
C ASP A 28 3.23 1.58 4.25
N GLY A 29 1.91 1.74 4.44
CA GLY A 29 1.31 2.64 5.44
C GLY A 29 0.83 1.95 6.72
N PHE A 30 1.02 0.64 6.87
CA PHE A 30 0.39 -0.15 7.94
C PHE A 30 1.42 -0.99 8.69
N ALA A 31 1.18 -1.15 10.01
CA ALA A 31 1.89 -2.12 10.83
C ALA A 31 0.88 -2.96 11.63
N LYS A 32 1.19 -4.24 11.82
CA LYS A 32 0.36 -5.13 12.63
C LYS A 32 0.38 -4.69 14.09
N LEU A 33 -0.78 -4.48 14.68
CA LEU A 33 -0.90 -4.13 16.09
C LEU A 33 -0.85 -5.40 16.94
N SER A 34 0.19 -5.51 17.78
CA SER A 34 0.41 -6.65 18.68
C SER A 34 0.75 -6.15 20.09
N PRO A 35 -0.22 -5.56 20.81
CA PRO A 35 -0.01 -5.13 22.19
C PRO A 35 0.36 -6.31 23.09
N ASN A 36 1.13 -6.04 24.16
CA ASN A 36 1.41 -7.05 25.18
C ASN A 36 0.13 -7.44 25.95
N ILE A 37 0.20 -8.49 26.76
CA ILE A 37 -0.97 -9.02 27.49
C ILE A 37 -1.58 -7.98 28.43
N GLU A 38 -0.76 -7.26 29.20
CA GLU A 38 -1.24 -6.25 30.14
C GLU A 38 -2.03 -5.15 29.42
N THR A 39 -1.48 -4.63 28.33
CA THR A 39 -2.10 -3.60 27.49
C THR A 39 -3.37 -4.13 26.83
N SER A 40 -3.36 -5.38 26.37
CA SER A 40 -4.53 -6.02 25.77
C SER A 40 -5.68 -6.13 26.77
N VAL A 41 -5.39 -6.58 28.00
CA VAL A 41 -6.38 -6.67 29.08
C VAL A 41 -6.90 -5.29 29.47
N TYR A 42 -6.00 -4.30 29.57
CA TYR A 42 -6.39 -2.92 29.87
C TYR A 42 -7.35 -2.37 28.81
N ILE A 43 -7.00 -2.46 27.53
CA ILE A 43 -7.84 -2.00 26.42
C ILE A 43 -9.19 -2.71 26.43
N LEU A 44 -9.22 -4.03 26.59
CA LEU A 44 -10.47 -4.80 26.60
C LEU A 44 -11.42 -4.40 27.74
N LYS A 45 -10.88 -4.00 28.90
CA LYS A 45 -11.67 -3.58 30.07
C LYS A 45 -12.07 -2.11 30.02
N ALA A 46 -11.15 -1.24 29.59
CA ALA A 46 -11.33 0.20 29.65
C ALA A 46 -12.02 0.77 28.41
N ASP A 47 -11.73 0.21 27.23
CA ASP A 47 -12.19 0.76 25.94
C ASP A 47 -12.44 -0.34 24.90
N ARG A 48 -13.63 -0.94 24.98
CA ARG A 48 -14.07 -1.97 24.03
C ARG A 48 -14.17 -1.45 22.59
N LEU A 49 -14.44 -0.16 22.40
CA LEU A 49 -14.53 0.42 21.05
C LEU A 49 -13.15 0.44 20.40
N PHE A 50 -12.13 0.89 21.13
CA PHE A 50 -10.75 0.86 20.67
C PHE A 50 -10.28 -0.59 20.43
N ALA A 51 -10.63 -1.54 21.30
CA ALA A 51 -10.33 -2.95 21.09
C ALA A 51 -10.87 -3.48 19.75
N ASN A 52 -12.11 -3.11 19.40
CA ASN A 52 -12.73 -3.49 18.13
C ASN A 52 -12.03 -2.83 16.94
N GLN A 53 -11.54 -1.59 17.08
CA GLN A 53 -10.77 -0.90 16.05
C GLN A 53 -9.41 -1.58 15.81
N VAL A 54 -8.69 -1.98 16.86
CA VAL A 54 -7.44 -2.76 16.75
C VAL A 54 -7.69 -4.06 15.99
N ALA A 55 -8.77 -4.78 16.32
CA ALA A 55 -9.14 -6.00 15.62
C ALA A 55 -9.51 -5.74 14.14
N ALA A 56 -10.26 -4.68 13.86
CA ALA A 56 -10.64 -4.30 12.50
C ALA A 56 -9.42 -3.92 11.64
N HIS A 57 -8.49 -3.13 12.19
CA HIS A 57 -7.21 -2.79 11.58
C HIS A 57 -6.41 -4.04 11.19
N ASN A 58 -6.27 -4.98 12.14
CA ASN A 58 -5.53 -6.21 11.90
C ASN A 58 -6.19 -7.12 10.85
N ARG A 59 -7.53 -7.16 10.79
CA ARG A 59 -8.25 -7.88 9.72
C ARG A 59 -8.09 -7.21 8.36
N ALA A 60 -8.09 -5.88 8.30
CA ALA A 60 -7.93 -5.14 7.07
C ALA A 60 -6.57 -5.41 6.42
N GLY A 61 -5.47 -5.31 7.17
CA GLY A 61 -4.15 -5.60 6.58
C GLY A 61 -3.96 -7.06 6.19
N GLN A 62 -4.64 -8.02 6.86
CA GLN A 62 -4.68 -9.41 6.38
C GLN A 62 -5.40 -9.50 5.03
N SER A 63 -6.52 -8.79 4.86
CA SER A 63 -7.25 -8.76 3.58
C SER A 63 -6.47 -8.12 2.43
N PHE A 64 -5.52 -7.23 2.74
CA PHE A 64 -4.60 -6.64 1.77
C PHE A 64 -3.36 -7.51 1.50
N GLY A 65 -3.18 -8.62 2.22
CA GLY A 65 -2.02 -9.50 2.10
C GLY A 65 -0.74 -8.97 2.77
N CYS A 66 -0.87 -8.09 3.77
CA CYS A 66 0.26 -7.49 4.45
C CYS A 66 0.88 -8.38 5.54
N TRP A 67 0.10 -9.31 6.09
CA TRP A 67 0.52 -10.33 7.08
C TRP A 67 -0.45 -11.51 7.13
#